data_AF-A0A1S1R5P8-F1
#
_entry.id   AF-A0A1S1R5P8-F1
#
_cell.length_a   1.000
_cell.length_b   1.000
_cell.length_c   1.000
_cell.angle_alpha   90.00
_cell.angle_beta   90.00
_cell.angle_gamma   90.00
#
_symmetry.space_group_name_H-M   'P 1'
#
loop_
_entity.id
_entity.type
_entity.pdbx_description
1 polymer ?
#
loop_
_entity_poly.entity_id
_entity_poly.type
_entity_poly.pdbx_seq_one_letter_code
_entity_poly.pdbx_strand_id
1 'polypeptide(L)'
;MPITAVRPETGATIRPGPMVTVLPEREVAEDRYTDFAADSGLNGPFLADQLSAFVTHERMGINLVRTLHARSDNPALRARYADLEGETLRAVGVWETLIGQLGGSHQYASPAGRATESLDTKAIEALLLSGSADPLTFEQAGLQAYLSAAQLCAANVDLLQELTREADDGQARAVMSDAVAALAPVVREHVDWATRTLTRTAITQAKHPFTQKIARAAERATDKVRTAFGGSQD
;
A
#
# COMPACT_ATOMS: atom_id res chain seq x y z
N MET A 1 9.26 -14.22 -28.16
CA MET A 1 8.84 -13.06 -27.34
C MET A 1 10.04 -12.17 -27.08
N PRO A 2 9.91 -10.84 -27.08
CA PRO A 2 10.98 -9.97 -26.61
C PRO A 2 11.30 -10.30 -25.14
N ILE A 3 12.59 -10.49 -24.82
CA ILE A 3 13.04 -10.65 -23.44
C ILE A 3 13.03 -9.28 -22.80
N THR A 4 12.07 -9.04 -21.92
CA THR A 4 11.87 -7.74 -21.26
C THR A 4 12.57 -7.63 -19.91
N ALA A 5 13.13 -8.73 -19.39
CA ALA A 5 13.88 -8.77 -18.13
C ALA A 5 15.07 -9.73 -18.22
N VAL A 6 16.25 -9.24 -17.82
CA VAL A 6 17.50 -10.01 -17.80
C VAL A 6 17.54 -10.84 -16.51
N ARG A 7 17.44 -12.17 -16.65
CA ARG A 7 17.31 -13.16 -15.56
C ARG A 7 18.21 -14.40 -15.76
N PRO A 8 18.51 -15.19 -14.73
CA PRO A 8 19.35 -16.40 -14.86
C PRO A 8 18.89 -17.36 -15.95
N GLU A 9 17.59 -17.61 -16.01
CA GLU A 9 16.91 -18.44 -17.02
C GLU A 9 17.01 -17.88 -18.46
N THR A 10 17.48 -16.64 -18.62
CA THR A 10 17.78 -16.00 -19.93
C THR A 10 19.29 -15.94 -20.23
N GLY A 11 20.12 -16.61 -19.43
CA GLY A 11 21.58 -16.59 -19.57
C GLY A 11 22.27 -15.41 -18.87
N ALA A 12 21.55 -14.67 -18.03
CA ALA A 12 22.16 -13.60 -17.24
C ALA A 12 23.12 -14.18 -16.18
N THR A 13 24.28 -13.56 -16.02
CA THR A 13 25.19 -13.84 -14.91
C THR A 13 24.88 -12.89 -13.75
N ILE A 14 24.77 -13.43 -12.53
CA ILE A 14 24.48 -12.65 -11.32
C ILE A 14 25.72 -12.64 -10.44
N ARG A 15 26.16 -11.46 -10.02
CA ARG A 15 27.13 -11.33 -8.92
C ARG A 15 26.38 -11.57 -7.61
N PRO A 16 26.75 -12.60 -6.82
CA PRO A 16 26.05 -12.86 -5.56
C PRO A 16 26.19 -11.65 -4.62
N GLY A 17 25.06 -11.21 -4.06
CA GLY A 17 24.99 -10.25 -2.97
C GLY A 17 24.79 -10.98 -1.63
N PRO A 18 24.90 -10.28 -0.49
CA PRO A 18 24.58 -10.85 0.81
C PRO A 18 23.15 -11.38 0.82
N MET A 19 22.96 -12.65 1.16
CA MET A 19 21.64 -13.19 1.48
C MET A 19 21.22 -12.74 2.88
N VAL A 20 19.93 -12.51 3.09
CA VAL A 20 19.39 -12.32 4.44
C VAL A 20 19.49 -13.66 5.17
N THR A 21 20.49 -13.80 6.04
CA THR A 21 20.58 -14.90 6.99
C THR A 21 19.73 -14.55 8.21
N VAL A 22 18.77 -15.40 8.56
CA VAL A 22 18.00 -15.26 9.80
C VAL A 22 18.87 -15.79 10.94
N LEU A 23 18.99 -15.02 12.02
CA LEU A 23 19.64 -15.50 13.25
C LEU A 23 18.79 -16.66 13.82
N PRO A 24 19.39 -17.78 14.28
CA PRO A 24 18.63 -18.93 14.75
C PRO A 24 17.55 -18.60 15.79
N GLU A 25 17.80 -17.65 16.69
CA GLU A 25 16.83 -17.20 17.70
C GLU A 25 15.64 -16.38 17.14
N ARG A 26 15.70 -15.97 15.88
CA ARG A 26 14.63 -15.27 15.15
C ARG A 26 13.94 -16.18 14.14
N GLU A 27 14.38 -17.43 14.01
CA GLU A 27 13.74 -18.42 13.17
C GLU A 27 12.39 -18.82 13.77
N VAL A 28 11.38 -18.91 12.91
CA VAL A 28 10.07 -19.43 13.28
C VAL A 28 10.00 -20.86 12.74
N ALA A 29 9.93 -21.83 13.64
CA ALA A 29 9.75 -23.23 13.27
C ALA A 29 8.40 -23.45 12.58
N GLU A 30 8.37 -24.42 11.66
CA GLU A 30 7.21 -24.71 10.81
C GLU A 30 5.96 -25.13 11.62
N ASP A 31 6.16 -25.71 12.80
CA ASP A 31 5.10 -26.16 13.72
C ASP A 31 4.62 -25.05 14.69
N ARG A 32 5.28 -23.89 14.75
CA ARG A 32 4.96 -22.82 15.72
C ARG A 32 3.51 -22.33 15.61
N TYR A 33 2.92 -22.40 14.42
CA TYR A 33 1.56 -21.91 14.16
C TYR A 33 0.56 -23.03 13.90
N THR A 34 0.88 -24.29 14.26
CA THR A 34 -0.08 -25.40 14.15
C THR A 34 -1.36 -25.13 14.94
N ASP A 35 -1.25 -24.53 16.11
CA ASP A 35 -2.40 -24.17 16.97
C ASP A 35 -2.98 -22.77 16.67
N PHE A 36 -2.50 -22.10 15.62
CA PHE A 36 -3.05 -20.80 15.23
C PHE A 36 -4.50 -20.97 14.77
N ALA A 37 -5.41 -20.20 15.36
CA ALA A 37 -6.86 -20.37 15.18
C ALA A 37 -7.32 -21.81 15.50
N ALA A 38 -6.85 -22.38 16.62
CA ALA A 38 -7.23 -23.72 17.08
C ALA A 38 -8.75 -23.95 17.03
N ASP A 39 -9.14 -25.19 16.71
CA ASP A 39 -10.52 -25.66 16.60
C ASP A 39 -11.39 -24.93 15.54
N SER A 40 -10.79 -24.13 14.65
CA SER A 40 -11.52 -23.44 13.57
C SER A 40 -11.76 -24.28 12.32
N GLY A 41 -11.14 -25.46 12.22
CA GLY A 41 -11.11 -26.26 10.99
C GLY A 41 -10.22 -25.68 9.88
N LEU A 42 -9.60 -24.51 10.08
CA LEU A 42 -8.71 -23.87 9.12
C LEU A 42 -7.25 -24.33 9.28
N ASN A 43 -6.47 -24.15 8.20
CA ASN A 43 -5.02 -24.39 8.24
C ASN A 43 -4.33 -23.22 8.97
N GLY A 44 -4.00 -23.43 10.25
CA GLY A 44 -3.37 -22.44 11.13
C GLY A 44 -2.10 -21.79 10.56
N PRO A 45 -1.07 -22.57 10.16
CA PRO A 45 0.15 -22.01 9.57
C PRO A 45 -0.10 -21.15 8.32
N PHE A 46 -0.97 -21.62 7.41
CA PHE A 46 -1.35 -20.84 6.22
C PHE A 46 -2.06 -19.54 6.60
N LEU A 47 -2.99 -19.60 7.55
CA LEU A 47 -3.75 -18.44 8.00
C LEU A 47 -2.84 -17.41 8.70
N ALA A 48 -1.89 -17.85 9.51
CA ALA A 48 -0.88 -16.98 10.14
C ALA A 48 -0.03 -16.25 9.08
N ASP A 49 0.41 -16.96 8.03
CA ASP A 49 1.15 -16.38 6.92
C ASP A 49 0.32 -15.33 6.16
N GLN A 50 -0.96 -15.64 5.90
CA GLN A 50 -1.89 -14.77 5.18
C GLN A 50 -2.24 -13.50 5.98
N LEU A 51 -2.50 -13.62 7.29
CA LEU A 51 -2.78 -12.48 8.16
C LEU A 51 -1.54 -11.60 8.37
N SER A 52 -0.34 -12.20 8.39
CA SER A 52 0.93 -11.46 8.36
C SER A 52 1.02 -10.61 7.08
N ALA A 53 0.59 -11.12 5.92
CA ALA A 53 0.52 -10.34 4.70
C ALA A 53 -0.49 -9.18 4.77
N PHE A 54 -1.69 -9.41 5.33
CA PHE A 54 -2.71 -8.36 5.47
C PHE A 54 -2.25 -7.22 6.38
N VAL A 55 -1.75 -7.53 7.58
CA VAL A 55 -1.27 -6.50 8.51
C VAL A 55 -0.05 -5.76 7.96
N THR A 56 0.79 -6.45 7.19
CA THR A 56 1.94 -5.81 6.52
C THR A 56 1.46 -4.80 5.48
N HIS A 57 0.47 -5.16 4.65
CA HIS A 57 -0.13 -4.22 3.70
C HIS A 57 -0.69 -2.97 4.38
N GLU A 58 -1.45 -3.16 5.46
CA GLU A 58 -2.03 -2.05 6.22
C GLU A 58 -0.94 -1.14 6.83
N ARG A 59 0.14 -1.73 7.38
CA ARG A 59 1.30 -0.98 7.90
C ARG A 59 2.01 -0.18 6.80
N MET A 60 2.18 -0.77 5.63
CA MET A 60 2.77 -0.06 4.48
C MET A 60 1.85 1.05 3.96
N GLY A 61 0.53 0.90 4.12
CA GLY A 61 -0.46 1.93 3.90
C GLY A 61 -0.16 3.23 4.66
N ILE A 62 0.36 3.14 5.89
CA ILE A 62 0.79 4.31 6.70
C ILE A 62 1.91 5.08 5.98
N ASN A 63 2.90 4.37 5.43
CA ASN A 63 4.01 4.99 4.71
C ASN A 63 3.53 5.65 3.41
N LEU A 64 2.57 5.03 2.72
CA LEU A 64 1.93 5.61 1.54
C LEU A 64 1.21 6.91 1.90
N VAL A 65 0.29 6.92 2.87
CA VAL A 65 -0.48 8.13 3.22
C VAL A 65 0.41 9.25 3.77
N ARG A 66 1.48 8.92 4.51
CA ARG A 66 2.49 9.90 4.94
C ARG A 66 3.22 10.53 3.76
N THR A 67 3.59 9.72 2.77
CA THR A 67 4.24 10.20 1.54
C THR A 67 3.31 11.13 0.78
N LEU A 68 2.03 10.76 0.65
CA LEU A 68 1.01 11.57 -0.02
C LEU A 68 0.73 12.87 0.73
N HIS A 69 0.57 12.82 2.06
CA HIS A 69 0.43 14.00 2.90
C HIS A 69 1.61 14.96 2.70
N ALA A 70 2.84 14.47 2.89
CA ALA A 70 4.02 15.33 2.87
C ALA A 70 4.25 16.05 1.53
N ARG A 71 3.73 15.48 0.43
CA ARG A 71 4.04 15.93 -0.93
C ARG A 71 2.86 16.46 -1.73
N SER A 72 1.63 16.25 -1.27
CA SER A 72 0.45 16.80 -1.92
C SER A 72 0.48 18.32 -1.82
N ASP A 73 0.32 19.02 -2.94
CA ASP A 73 0.19 20.48 -3.01
C ASP A 73 -1.26 20.93 -2.83
N ASN A 74 -2.22 20.00 -2.91
CA ASN A 74 -3.63 20.26 -2.69
C ASN A 74 -3.97 20.24 -1.19
N PRO A 75 -4.33 21.37 -0.56
CA PRO A 75 -4.58 21.41 0.88
C PRO A 75 -5.72 20.50 1.35
N ALA A 76 -6.75 20.29 0.51
CA ALA A 76 -7.87 19.43 0.84
C ALA A 76 -7.47 17.94 0.80
N LEU A 77 -6.63 17.53 -0.16
CA LEU A 77 -6.09 16.17 -0.21
C LEU A 77 -5.12 15.94 0.94
N ARG A 78 -4.22 16.89 1.19
CA ARG A 78 -3.29 16.86 2.32
C ARG A 78 -3.99 16.64 3.66
N ALA A 79 -5.04 17.41 3.94
CA ALA A 79 -5.83 17.26 5.15
C ALA A 79 -6.47 15.86 5.22
N ARG A 80 -7.07 15.38 4.13
CA ARG A 80 -7.67 14.04 4.11
C ARG A 80 -6.63 12.93 4.28
N TYR A 81 -5.43 13.06 3.73
CA TYR A 81 -4.36 12.08 3.96
C TYR A 81 -3.94 11.99 5.43
N ALA A 82 -4.01 13.09 6.19
CA ALA A 82 -3.78 13.07 7.63
C ALA A 82 -4.89 12.29 8.38
N ASP A 83 -6.16 12.47 8.00
CA ASP A 83 -7.27 11.69 8.58
C ASP A 83 -7.13 10.20 8.26
N LEU A 84 -6.77 9.89 7.01
CA LEU A 84 -6.55 8.52 6.54
C LEU A 84 -5.40 7.84 7.30
N GLU A 85 -4.32 8.55 7.64
CA GLU A 85 -3.26 8.01 8.50
C GLU A 85 -3.81 7.53 9.85
N GLY A 86 -4.68 8.32 10.48
CA GLY A 86 -5.33 7.94 11.73
C GLY A 86 -6.28 6.74 11.57
N GLU A 87 -7.01 6.68 10.46
CA GLU A 87 -7.89 5.55 10.11
C GLU A 87 -7.09 4.26 9.88
N THR A 88 -6.02 4.31 9.09
CA THR A 88 -5.11 3.18 8.81
C THR A 88 -4.41 2.69 10.07
N LEU A 89 -3.96 3.59 10.96
CA LEU A 89 -3.38 3.20 12.26
C LEU A 89 -4.35 2.40 13.12
N ARG A 90 -5.64 2.77 13.12
CA ARG A 90 -6.67 2.01 13.83
C ARG A 90 -6.90 0.65 13.18
N ALA A 91 -6.91 0.57 11.84
CA ALA A 91 -7.04 -0.69 11.12
C ALA A 91 -5.87 -1.65 11.41
N VAL A 92 -4.62 -1.15 11.46
CA VAL A 92 -3.46 -1.93 11.93
C VAL A 92 -3.73 -2.50 13.32
N GLY A 93 -4.22 -1.69 14.27
CA GLY A 93 -4.54 -2.16 15.62
C GLY A 93 -5.58 -3.29 15.65
N VAL A 94 -6.58 -3.26 14.75
CA VAL A 94 -7.56 -4.35 14.62
C VAL A 94 -6.89 -5.62 14.12
N TRP A 95 -6.06 -5.55 13.07
CA TRP A 95 -5.32 -6.70 12.56
C TRP A 95 -4.36 -7.30 13.60
N GLU A 96 -3.62 -6.46 14.33
CA GLU A 96 -2.69 -6.91 15.37
C GLU A 96 -3.42 -7.60 16.53
N THR A 97 -4.57 -7.06 16.91
CA THR A 97 -5.44 -7.66 17.95
C THR A 97 -5.98 -9.01 17.47
N LEU A 98 -6.48 -9.09 16.24
CA LEU A 98 -6.95 -10.35 15.63
C LEU A 98 -5.85 -11.42 15.66
N ILE A 99 -4.64 -11.09 15.17
CA ILE A 99 -3.51 -12.04 15.14
C ILE A 99 -3.18 -12.53 16.55
N GLY A 100 -3.17 -11.63 17.54
CA GLY A 100 -2.93 -11.99 18.94
C GLY A 100 -4.02 -12.90 19.51
N GLN A 101 -5.30 -12.62 19.23
CA GLN A 101 -6.44 -13.42 19.69
C GLN A 101 -6.50 -14.81 19.05
N LEU A 102 -5.98 -14.97 17.83
CA LEU A 102 -5.84 -16.26 17.16
C LEU A 102 -4.60 -17.06 17.61
N GLY A 103 -3.83 -16.54 18.58
CA GLY A 103 -2.66 -17.22 19.14
C GLY A 103 -1.34 -16.94 18.43
N GLY A 104 -1.30 -15.95 17.52
CA GLY A 104 -0.10 -15.60 16.77
C GLY A 104 0.70 -14.43 17.34
N SER A 105 1.70 -14.01 16.58
CA SER A 105 2.47 -12.78 16.84
C SER A 105 2.32 -11.82 15.67
N HIS A 106 1.87 -10.59 15.95
CA HIS A 106 1.81 -9.54 14.93
C HIS A 106 3.18 -9.06 14.44
N GLN A 107 4.27 -9.51 15.09
CA GLN A 107 5.65 -9.28 14.65
C GLN A 107 6.20 -10.42 13.78
N TYR A 108 5.39 -11.43 13.47
CA TYR A 108 5.78 -12.47 12.56
C TYR A 108 5.88 -11.93 11.13
N ALA A 109 7.10 -11.89 10.60
CA ALA A 109 7.39 -11.49 9.23
C ALA A 109 7.40 -12.72 8.31
N SER A 110 6.21 -13.20 7.94
CA SER A 110 6.05 -14.40 7.10
C SER A 110 6.63 -14.21 5.70
N PRO A 111 6.90 -15.30 4.95
CA PRO A 111 7.22 -15.21 3.53
C PRO A 111 6.21 -14.37 2.73
N ALA A 112 4.91 -14.56 2.99
CA ALA A 112 3.86 -13.77 2.35
C ALA A 112 3.90 -12.29 2.77
N GLY A 113 4.12 -12.00 4.05
CA GLY A 113 4.31 -10.65 4.58
C GLY A 113 5.47 -9.92 3.92
N ARG A 114 6.64 -10.55 3.82
CA ARG A 114 7.82 -9.96 3.16
C ARG A 114 7.60 -9.72 1.66
N ALA A 115 6.87 -10.61 0.99
CA ALA A 115 6.50 -10.42 -0.41
C ALA A 115 5.58 -9.19 -0.57
N THR A 116 4.57 -9.06 0.28
CA THR A 116 3.68 -7.89 0.33
C THR A 116 4.45 -6.60 0.62
N GLU A 117 5.30 -6.58 1.65
CA GLU A 117 6.16 -5.43 1.98
C GLU A 117 6.98 -4.98 0.77
N SER A 118 7.55 -5.93 0.03
CA SER A 118 8.36 -5.64 -1.15
C SER A 118 7.53 -5.02 -2.28
N LEU A 119 6.31 -5.52 -2.51
CA LEU A 119 5.39 -4.98 -3.52
C LEU A 119 4.96 -3.55 -3.16
N ASP A 120 4.52 -3.35 -1.92
CA ASP A 120 4.07 -2.04 -1.44
C ASP A 120 5.20 -1.02 -1.41
N THR A 121 6.41 -1.45 -1.03
CA THR A 121 7.60 -0.59 -1.09
C THR A 121 7.83 -0.08 -2.51
N LYS A 122 7.70 -0.92 -3.53
CA LYS A 122 7.87 -0.49 -4.93
C LYS A 122 6.78 0.47 -5.39
N ALA A 123 5.54 0.28 -4.93
CA ALA A 123 4.46 1.21 -5.20
C ALA A 123 4.72 2.60 -4.58
N ILE A 124 5.23 2.64 -3.35
CA ILE A 124 5.58 3.89 -2.66
C ILE A 124 6.82 4.55 -3.29
N GLU A 125 7.86 3.78 -3.60
CA GLU A 125 9.07 4.28 -4.26
C GLU A 125 8.75 4.94 -5.61
N ALA A 126 7.78 4.42 -6.36
CA ALA A 126 7.34 5.03 -7.61
C ALA A 126 6.85 6.48 -7.41
N LEU A 127 6.25 6.78 -6.25
CA LEU A 127 5.87 8.15 -5.89
C LEU A 127 7.08 8.98 -5.49
N LEU A 128 8.14 8.41 -4.91
CA LEU A 128 9.35 9.13 -4.51
C LEU A 128 10.25 9.52 -5.70
N LEU A 129 10.25 8.71 -6.77
CA LEU A 129 11.01 8.97 -7.99
C LEU A 129 10.42 10.10 -8.86
N SER A 130 9.30 10.70 -8.44
CA SER A 130 8.57 11.76 -9.15
C SER A 130 9.25 13.14 -9.15
N GLY A 131 10.58 13.22 -9.03
CA GLY A 131 11.35 14.47 -9.18
C GLY A 131 11.18 15.15 -10.56
N SER A 132 10.53 14.46 -11.51
CA SER A 132 10.16 14.97 -12.84
C SER A 132 8.66 15.14 -13.06
N ALA A 133 7.81 14.89 -12.06
CA ALA A 133 6.36 15.05 -12.19
C ALA A 133 5.95 16.47 -11.79
N ASP A 134 5.14 17.12 -12.63
CA ASP A 134 4.45 18.34 -12.21
C ASP A 134 3.41 18.01 -11.11
N PRO A 135 3.00 19.00 -10.29
CA PRO A 135 2.09 18.76 -9.17
C PRO A 135 0.80 18.03 -9.56
N LEU A 136 0.25 18.31 -10.75
CA LEU A 136 -0.99 17.68 -11.20
C LEU A 136 -0.80 16.18 -11.44
N THR A 137 0.30 15.83 -12.10
CA THR A 137 0.70 14.43 -12.34
C THR A 137 0.95 13.71 -11.02
N PHE A 138 1.61 14.35 -10.05
CA PHE A 138 1.82 13.78 -8.72
C PHE A 138 0.48 13.48 -8.01
N GLU A 139 -0.45 14.42 -7.97
CA GLU A 139 -1.75 14.22 -7.31
C GLU A 139 -2.56 13.09 -7.95
N GLN A 140 -2.56 13.01 -9.28
CA GLN A 140 -3.26 11.94 -9.98
C GLN A 140 -2.62 10.57 -9.73
N ALA A 141 -1.30 10.46 -9.80
CA ALA A 141 -0.57 9.24 -9.50
C ALA A 141 -0.76 8.83 -8.03
N GLY A 142 -0.76 9.79 -7.10
CA GLY A 142 -0.98 9.56 -5.68
C GLY A 142 -2.39 9.05 -5.37
N LEU A 143 -3.42 9.63 -5.98
CA LEU A 143 -4.80 9.14 -5.86
C LEU A 143 -4.97 7.73 -6.46
N GLN A 144 -4.30 7.43 -7.57
CA GLN A 144 -4.30 6.08 -8.16
C GLN A 144 -3.61 5.07 -7.24
N ALA A 145 -2.42 5.40 -6.74
CA ALA A 145 -1.69 4.54 -5.81
C ALA A 145 -2.52 4.27 -4.55
N TYR A 146 -3.15 5.30 -3.98
CA TYR A 146 -4.03 5.14 -2.83
C TYR A 146 -5.26 4.30 -3.15
N LEU A 147 -5.93 4.51 -4.29
CA LEU A 147 -7.08 3.70 -4.69
C LEU A 147 -6.70 2.23 -4.83
N SER A 148 -5.55 1.92 -5.46
CA SER A 148 -5.07 0.55 -5.58
C SER A 148 -4.79 -0.10 -4.22
N ALA A 149 -4.18 0.64 -3.28
CA ALA A 149 -3.98 0.15 -1.92
C ALA A 149 -5.32 -0.07 -1.21
N ALA A 150 -6.24 0.89 -1.26
CA ALA A 150 -7.56 0.77 -0.64
C ALA A 150 -8.38 -0.42 -1.19
N GLN A 151 -8.27 -0.70 -2.49
CA GLN A 151 -8.90 -1.87 -3.12
C GLN A 151 -8.30 -3.18 -2.60
N LEU A 152 -6.99 -3.24 -2.40
CA LEU A 152 -6.34 -4.41 -1.82
C LEU A 152 -6.69 -4.59 -0.33
N CYS A 153 -6.77 -3.50 0.45
CA CYS A 153 -7.32 -3.55 1.81
C CYS A 153 -8.74 -4.13 1.83
N ALA A 154 -9.62 -3.66 0.95
CA ALA A 154 -10.98 -4.18 0.84
C ALA A 154 -11.00 -5.67 0.46
N ALA A 155 -10.20 -6.09 -0.52
CA ALA A 155 -10.08 -7.49 -0.92
C ALA A 155 -9.55 -8.39 0.21
N ASN A 156 -8.60 -7.91 1.02
CA ASN A 156 -8.09 -8.64 2.19
C ASN A 156 -9.17 -8.82 3.26
N VAL A 157 -10.01 -7.80 3.48
CA VAL A 157 -11.15 -7.88 4.42
C VAL A 157 -12.23 -8.82 3.89
N ASP A 158 -12.53 -8.78 2.60
CA ASP A 158 -13.47 -9.72 1.96
C ASP A 158 -12.96 -11.16 2.07
N LEU A 159 -11.65 -11.40 1.86
CA LEU A 159 -11.05 -12.72 2.04
C LEU A 159 -11.11 -13.18 3.50
N LEU A 160 -10.87 -12.29 4.48
CA LEU A 160 -11.09 -12.62 5.90
C LEU A 160 -12.55 -13.00 6.15
N GLN A 161 -13.51 -12.31 5.52
CA GLN A 161 -14.91 -12.63 5.65
C GLN A 161 -15.24 -14.01 5.10
N GLU A 162 -14.68 -14.41 3.94
CA GLU A 162 -14.85 -15.77 3.42
C GLU A 162 -14.23 -16.82 4.37
N LEU A 163 -13.00 -16.58 4.85
CA LEU A 163 -12.35 -17.46 5.83
C LEU A 163 -13.18 -17.61 7.12
N THR A 164 -13.85 -16.54 7.56
CA THR A 164 -14.76 -16.56 8.70
C THR A 164 -16.00 -17.41 8.46
N ARG A 165 -16.51 -17.47 7.22
CA ARG A 165 -17.68 -18.30 6.88
C ARG A 165 -17.36 -19.79 6.84
N GLU A 166 -16.16 -20.12 6.39
CA GLU A 166 -15.66 -21.50 6.31
C GLU A 166 -15.17 -22.04 7.65
N ALA A 167 -14.90 -21.17 8.63
CA ALA A 167 -14.49 -21.59 9.96
C ALA A 167 -15.63 -22.29 10.75
N ASP A 168 -15.24 -23.31 11.50
CA ASP A 168 -16.10 -23.98 12.48
C ASP A 168 -16.57 -22.98 13.56
N ASP A 169 -17.73 -23.25 14.15
CA ASP A 169 -18.27 -22.43 15.23
C ASP A 169 -17.34 -22.48 16.44
N GLY A 170 -16.87 -21.31 16.88
CA GLY A 170 -15.94 -21.21 17.99
C GLY A 170 -15.33 -19.83 18.15
N GLN A 171 -14.33 -19.74 19.04
CA GLN A 171 -13.67 -18.48 19.37
C GLN A 171 -12.99 -17.85 18.16
N ALA A 172 -12.30 -18.65 17.34
CA ALA A 172 -11.61 -18.17 16.15
C ALA A 172 -12.57 -17.50 15.16
N ARG A 173 -13.72 -18.12 14.88
CA ARG A 173 -14.76 -17.55 14.02
C ARG A 173 -15.32 -16.25 14.58
N ALA A 174 -15.58 -16.19 15.89
CA ALA A 174 -16.07 -14.99 16.55
C ALA A 174 -15.10 -13.82 16.42
N VAL A 175 -13.81 -14.02 16.72
CA VAL A 175 -12.80 -12.93 16.63
C VAL A 175 -12.55 -12.47 15.19
N MET A 176 -12.56 -13.39 14.22
CA MET A 176 -12.48 -13.01 12.81
C MET A 176 -13.71 -12.21 12.37
N SER A 177 -14.91 -12.61 12.81
CA SER A 177 -16.15 -11.88 12.54
C SER A 177 -16.12 -10.46 13.13
N ASP A 178 -15.62 -10.29 14.35
CA ASP A 178 -15.49 -8.97 14.98
C ASP A 178 -14.50 -8.07 14.22
N ALA A 179 -13.39 -8.63 13.75
CA ALA A 179 -12.42 -7.90 12.93
C ALA A 179 -13.02 -7.48 11.57
N VAL A 180 -13.76 -8.38 10.89
CA VAL A 180 -14.49 -8.04 9.65
C VAL A 180 -15.49 -6.91 9.89
N ALA A 181 -16.28 -6.99 10.98
CA ALA A 181 -17.26 -5.97 11.33
C ALA A 181 -16.62 -4.60 11.56
N ALA A 182 -15.44 -4.56 12.18
CA ALA A 182 -14.69 -3.34 12.43
C ALA A 182 -14.06 -2.75 11.14
N LEU A 183 -13.54 -3.59 10.25
CA LEU A 183 -12.76 -3.16 9.08
C LEU A 183 -13.63 -2.87 7.85
N ALA A 184 -14.65 -3.69 7.57
CA ALA A 184 -15.40 -3.66 6.32
C ALA A 184 -16.08 -2.32 5.99
N PRO A 185 -16.66 -1.57 6.95
CA PRO A 185 -17.22 -0.25 6.65
C PRO A 185 -16.13 0.76 6.24
N VAL A 186 -14.99 0.74 6.94
CA VAL A 186 -13.90 1.70 6.76
C VAL A 186 -13.23 1.52 5.40
N VAL A 187 -12.85 0.28 5.04
CA VAL A 187 -12.19 0.01 3.75
C VAL A 187 -13.09 0.35 2.56
N ARG A 188 -14.41 0.15 2.69
CA ARG A 188 -15.38 0.55 1.66
C ARG A 188 -15.45 2.07 1.51
N GLU A 189 -15.51 2.80 2.63
CA GLU A 189 -15.46 4.26 2.60
C GLU A 189 -14.19 4.78 1.91
N HIS A 190 -13.03 4.16 2.18
CA HIS A 190 -11.76 4.52 1.55
C HIS A 190 -11.80 4.33 0.03
N VAL A 191 -12.28 3.19 -0.45
CA VAL A 191 -12.44 2.90 -1.88
C VAL A 191 -13.40 3.89 -2.54
N ASP A 192 -14.55 4.15 -1.91
CA ASP A 192 -15.57 5.07 -2.43
C ASP A 192 -15.06 6.52 -2.49
N TRP A 193 -14.34 6.96 -1.46
CA TRP A 193 -13.73 8.27 -1.42
C TRP A 193 -12.66 8.41 -2.50
N ALA A 194 -11.74 7.45 -2.60
CA ALA A 194 -10.63 7.49 -3.55
C ALA A 194 -11.15 7.47 -4.99
N THR A 195 -12.12 6.61 -5.29
CA THR A 195 -12.77 6.50 -6.61
C THR A 195 -13.46 7.80 -7.00
N ARG A 196 -14.29 8.37 -6.12
CA ARG A 196 -14.98 9.64 -6.39
C ARG A 196 -14.00 10.79 -6.58
N THR A 197 -12.97 10.85 -5.74
CA THR A 197 -11.97 11.92 -5.78
C THR A 197 -11.12 11.85 -7.05
N LEU A 198 -10.65 10.67 -7.43
CA LEU A 198 -9.92 10.45 -8.68
C LEU A 198 -10.79 10.80 -9.89
N THR A 199 -12.03 10.32 -9.93
CA THR A 199 -12.99 10.60 -11.02
C THR A 199 -13.25 12.10 -11.17
N ARG A 200 -13.55 12.78 -10.07
CA ARG A 200 -13.79 14.23 -10.07
C ARG A 200 -12.57 15.01 -10.55
N THR A 201 -11.38 14.62 -10.08
CA THR A 201 -10.11 15.29 -10.44
C THR A 201 -9.82 15.11 -11.92
N ALA A 202 -9.90 13.88 -12.44
CA ALA A 202 -9.69 13.58 -13.86
C ALA A 202 -10.68 14.32 -14.76
N ILE A 203 -11.97 14.32 -14.43
CA ILE A 203 -13.00 15.05 -15.20
C ILE A 203 -12.73 16.56 -15.20
N THR A 204 -12.35 17.13 -14.04
CA THR A 204 -12.07 18.57 -13.92
C THR A 204 -10.90 18.98 -14.81
N GLN A 205 -9.82 18.19 -14.78
CA GLN A 205 -8.63 18.42 -15.62
C GLN A 205 -8.96 18.27 -17.11
N ALA A 206 -9.79 17.29 -17.48
CA ALA A 206 -10.20 17.08 -18.87
C ALA A 206 -11.11 18.23 -19.40
N LYS A 207 -12.01 18.76 -18.57
CA LYS A 207 -12.97 19.81 -18.97
C LYS A 207 -12.36 21.22 -19.00
N HIS A 208 -11.34 21.49 -18.19
CA HIS A 208 -10.74 22.82 -18.05
C HIS A 208 -9.27 22.83 -18.44
N PRO A 209 -8.93 22.69 -19.75
CA PRO A 209 -7.55 22.80 -20.25
C PRO A 209 -6.94 24.20 -20.07
N PHE A 210 -7.65 25.15 -19.45
CA PHE A 210 -7.18 26.51 -19.19
C PHE A 210 -5.94 26.55 -18.27
N THR A 211 -5.77 25.53 -17.40
CA THR A 211 -4.54 25.33 -16.61
C THR A 211 -3.31 25.02 -17.48
N GLN A 212 -3.47 24.33 -18.63
CA GLN A 212 -2.35 24.12 -19.57
C GLN A 212 -1.88 25.44 -20.20
N LYS A 213 -2.78 26.41 -20.42
CA LYS A 213 -2.40 27.72 -20.97
C LYS A 213 -1.63 28.57 -19.96
N ILE A 214 -2.00 28.50 -18.68
CA ILE A 214 -1.32 29.23 -17.60
C ILE A 214 0.04 28.59 -17.29
N ALA A 215 0.11 27.26 -17.19
CA ALA A 215 1.37 26.53 -16.99
C ALA A 215 2.36 26.78 -18.13
N ARG A 216 1.93 26.69 -19.40
CA ARG A 216 2.76 27.03 -20.56
C ARG A 216 3.18 28.51 -20.59
N ALA A 217 2.37 29.42 -20.03
CA ALA A 217 2.75 30.83 -19.93
C ALA A 217 3.81 31.06 -18.84
N ALA A 218 3.71 30.36 -17.71
CA ALA A 218 4.68 30.39 -16.63
C ALA A 218 6.04 29.78 -17.04
N GLU A 219 6.03 28.64 -17.75
CA GLU A 219 7.24 28.01 -18.33
C GLU A 219 7.92 28.93 -19.34
N ARG A 220 7.15 29.58 -20.24
CA ARG A 220 7.70 30.57 -21.19
C ARG A 220 8.29 31.79 -20.50
N ALA A 221 7.77 32.20 -19.35
CA ALA A 221 8.29 33.33 -18.59
C ALA A 221 9.61 32.96 -17.89
N THR A 222 9.71 31.76 -17.31
CA THR A 222 10.94 31.25 -16.67
C THR A 222 12.05 30.99 -17.68
N ASP A 223 11.73 30.41 -18.85
CA ASP A 223 12.71 30.25 -19.92
C ASP A 223 13.21 31.58 -20.49
N LYS A 224 12.34 32.60 -20.59
CA LYS A 224 12.74 33.97 -20.97
C LYS A 224 13.67 34.61 -19.95
N VAL A 225 13.43 34.42 -18.67
CA VAL A 225 14.32 34.91 -17.60
C VAL A 225 15.67 34.18 -17.67
N ARG A 226 15.67 32.86 -17.82
CA ARG A 226 16.90 32.06 -17.94
C ARG A 226 17.74 32.43 -19.18
N THR A 227 17.11 32.70 -20.31
CA THR A 227 17.81 33.16 -21.52
C THR A 227 18.25 34.62 -21.44
N ALA A 228 17.50 35.49 -20.75
CA ALA A 228 17.88 36.89 -20.55
C ALA A 228 19.05 37.07 -19.56
N PHE A 229 19.23 36.15 -18.61
CA PHE A 229 20.29 36.22 -17.59
C PHE A 229 21.45 35.21 -17.81
N GLY A 230 21.41 34.40 -18.88
CA GLY A 230 22.40 33.35 -19.17
C GLY A 230 23.05 33.41 -20.56
N GLY A 231 22.86 34.49 -21.33
CA GLY A 231 23.40 34.63 -22.68
C GLY A 231 24.69 35.42 -22.78
N SER A 232 25.80 34.70 -22.99
CA SER A 232 27.17 35.09 -23.39
C SER A 232 28.23 35.18 -22.27
N GLN A 233 28.81 34.02 -21.96
CA GLN A 233 30.27 33.93 -21.81
C GLN A 233 30.75 33.07 -22.98
N ASP A 234 31.34 33.74 -23.97
CA ASP A 234 32.25 33.14 -24.95
C ASP A 234 33.55 32.68 -24.25
#